data_AF-A0AAB0A2B4-F1
#
_entry.id   AF-A0AAB0A2B4-F1
#
_cell.length_a   1.000
_cell.length_b   1.000
_cell.length_c   1.000
_cell.angle_alpha   90.00
_cell.angle_beta   90.00
_cell.angle_gamma   90.00
#
_symmetry.space_group_name_H-M   'P 1'
#
loop_
_entity.id
_entity.type
_entity.pdbx_description
1 polymer ?
#
loop_
_entity_poly.entity_id
_entity_poly.type
_entity_poly.pdbx_seq_one_letter_code
_entity_poly.pdbx_strand_id
1 'polypeptide(L)'
;MALFALVLLSNSQISEQAATFVQPAIRLPRSVDPELDEKCTDNTACGWAVYKPFTRSIENYMRNTCSCPESTKCIRTDDDLSISAFVYRCRKVDDTTR
;
A
#
# COMPACT_ATOMS: atom_id res chain seq x y z
N MET A 1 -27.30 58.86 38.15
CA MET A 1 -27.24 57.39 38.39
C MET A 1 -27.80 56.66 37.17
N ALA A 2 -27.13 56.79 36.02
CA ALA A 2 -27.49 56.13 34.79
C ALA A 2 -26.16 55.73 34.14
N LEU A 3 -25.84 54.43 34.22
CA LEU A 3 -24.70 53.69 33.65
C LEU A 3 -24.38 52.60 34.67
N PHE A 4 -25.02 51.42 34.59
CA PHE A 4 -24.60 50.12 35.18
C PHE A 4 -25.83 49.19 35.29
N ALA A 5 -26.46 48.79 34.17
CA ALA A 5 -27.50 47.75 34.22
C ALA A 5 -27.83 47.08 32.87
N LEU A 6 -26.90 46.96 31.92
CA LEU A 6 -27.20 46.40 30.59
C LEU A 6 -26.21 45.34 30.08
N VAL A 7 -25.58 44.55 30.95
CA VAL A 7 -24.61 43.52 30.48
C VAL A 7 -24.73 42.18 31.21
N LEU A 8 -25.91 41.64 31.51
CA LEU A 8 -25.99 40.28 32.11
C LEU A 8 -27.19 39.42 31.69
N LEU A 9 -27.81 39.65 30.53
CA LEU A 9 -28.86 38.74 30.03
C LEU A 9 -28.70 38.46 28.54
N SER A 10 -27.71 37.65 28.21
CA SER A 10 -27.58 36.92 26.95
C SER A 10 -26.84 35.62 27.25
N ASN A 11 -27.20 34.44 26.81
CA ASN A 11 -28.32 33.90 26.07
C ASN A 11 -28.17 32.37 26.23
N SER A 12 -29.31 31.67 26.26
CA SER A 12 -29.52 30.26 25.85
C SER A 12 -28.35 29.25 25.90
N GLN A 13 -28.59 28.18 26.67
CA GLN A 13 -27.96 26.86 26.60
C GLN A 13 -27.65 26.40 25.16
N ILE A 14 -26.43 25.91 24.91
CA ILE A 14 -26.16 24.92 23.85
C ILE A 14 -25.30 23.83 24.46
N SER A 15 -25.94 22.68 24.66
CA SER A 15 -25.33 21.39 24.94
C SER A 15 -24.75 20.83 23.64
N GLU A 16 -23.47 20.45 23.63
CA GLU A 16 -22.97 19.42 22.73
C GLU A 16 -22.44 18.25 23.55
N GLN A 17 -23.24 17.20 23.61
CA GLN A 17 -22.84 15.91 24.13
C GLN A 17 -21.92 15.27 23.09
N ALA A 18 -20.64 15.09 23.41
CA ALA A 18 -19.73 14.29 22.59
C ALA A 18 -20.12 12.81 22.70
N ALA A 19 -21.10 12.40 21.90
CA ALA A 19 -21.42 10.99 21.72
C ALA A 19 -20.36 10.38 20.79
N THR A 20 -19.29 9.86 21.37
CA THR A 20 -18.30 9.04 20.66
C THR A 20 -18.98 7.73 20.26
N PHE A 21 -19.62 7.71 19.09
CA PHE A 21 -20.18 6.51 18.50
C PHE A 21 -19.02 5.64 18.00
N VAL A 22 -18.52 4.76 18.88
CA VAL A 22 -17.59 3.70 18.51
C VAL A 22 -18.37 2.70 17.67
N GLN A 23 -18.34 2.87 16.34
CA GLN A 23 -18.81 1.83 15.44
C GLN A 23 -17.89 0.62 15.60
N PRO A 24 -18.42 -0.58 15.88
CA PRO A 24 -17.63 -1.79 15.73
C PRO A 24 -17.27 -1.88 14.24
N ALA A 25 -15.98 -1.80 13.93
CA ALA A 25 -15.49 -2.03 12.58
C ALA A 25 -15.78 -3.50 12.21
N ILE A 26 -16.93 -3.73 11.56
CA ILE A 26 -17.21 -5.00 10.90
C ILE A 26 -16.19 -5.11 9.78
N ARG A 27 -15.10 -5.83 10.03
CA ARG A 27 -14.17 -6.25 8.98
C ARG A 27 -14.93 -7.22 8.10
N LEU A 28 -15.51 -6.72 7.01
CA LEU A 28 -15.96 -7.61 5.94
C LEU A 28 -14.73 -8.40 5.49
N PRO A 29 -14.75 -9.74 5.53
CA PRO A 29 -13.71 -10.51 4.86
C PRO A 29 -13.74 -10.11 3.39
N ARG A 30 -12.57 -9.72 2.86
CA ARG A 30 -12.40 -9.61 1.41
C ARG A 30 -12.77 -10.98 0.85
N SER A 31 -13.77 -11.04 -0.03
CA SER A 31 -14.13 -12.28 -0.72
C SER A 31 -12.86 -12.82 -1.37
N VAL A 32 -12.37 -13.94 -0.87
CA VAL A 32 -11.35 -14.73 -1.57
C VAL A 32 -12.12 -15.43 -2.68
N ASP A 33 -12.23 -14.76 -3.83
CA ASP A 33 -12.46 -15.48 -5.08
C ASP A 33 -11.33 -16.52 -5.19
N PRO A 34 -11.61 -17.78 -5.57
CA PRO A 34 -10.56 -18.76 -5.77
C PRO A 34 -9.54 -18.14 -6.71
N GLU A 35 -8.35 -17.90 -6.15
CA GLU A 35 -7.18 -17.33 -6.79
C GLU A 35 -6.87 -18.19 -8.02
N LEU A 36 -7.45 -17.84 -9.16
CA LEU A 36 -6.86 -18.18 -10.44
C LEU A 36 -5.51 -17.49 -10.38
N ASP A 37 -4.46 -18.25 -10.06
CA ASP A 37 -3.07 -17.81 -10.07
C ASP A 37 -2.81 -17.07 -11.39
N GLU A 38 -2.97 -15.74 -11.37
CA GLU A 38 -2.89 -14.94 -12.57
C GLU A 38 -1.44 -15.00 -13.03
N LYS A 39 -1.21 -15.57 -14.21
CA LYS A 39 0.15 -15.68 -14.72
C LYS A 39 0.65 -14.32 -15.18
N CYS A 40 1.85 -13.93 -14.74
CA CYS A 40 2.45 -12.69 -15.24
C CYS A 40 2.67 -12.78 -16.75
N THR A 41 2.29 -11.74 -17.50
CA THR A 41 2.68 -11.62 -18.91
C THR A 41 4.15 -11.20 -19.03
N ASP A 42 4.77 -11.39 -20.20
CA ASP A 42 6.21 -11.16 -20.42
C ASP A 42 6.70 -9.75 -20.00
N ASN A 43 5.88 -8.73 -20.21
CA ASN A 43 6.17 -7.33 -19.88
C ASN A 43 5.60 -6.89 -18.53
N THR A 44 5.03 -7.80 -17.75
CA THR A 44 4.57 -7.52 -16.39
C THR A 44 5.68 -7.79 -15.40
N ALA A 45 5.94 -6.84 -14.51
CA ALA A 45 6.85 -7.07 -13.39
C ALA A 45 6.21 -8.07 -12.42
N CYS A 46 6.94 -9.10 -12.03
CA CYS A 46 6.53 -10.06 -11.00
C CYS A 46 6.92 -9.57 -9.59
N GLY A 47 7.84 -8.61 -9.50
CA GLY A 47 8.21 -7.97 -8.25
C GLY A 47 9.12 -6.77 -8.41
N TRP A 48 9.33 -6.08 -7.30
CA TRP A 48 10.14 -4.87 -7.19
C TRP A 48 10.97 -4.92 -5.91
N ALA A 49 12.24 -4.54 -5.98
CA ALA A 49 13.06 -4.33 -4.79
C ALA A 49 13.44 -2.87 -4.68
N VAL A 50 12.83 -2.15 -3.75
CA VAL A 50 13.18 -0.76 -3.46
C VAL A 50 14.49 -0.73 -2.68
N TYR A 51 15.40 0.14 -3.08
CA TYR A 51 16.72 0.24 -2.49
C TYR A 51 17.06 1.68 -2.09
N LYS A 52 18.03 1.83 -1.18
CA LYS A 52 18.60 3.13 -0.83
C LYS A 52 19.32 3.75 -2.02
N PRO A 53 19.03 5.02 -2.37
CA PRO A 53 19.79 5.73 -3.40
C PRO A 53 21.31 5.63 -3.15
N PHE A 54 22.09 5.54 -4.22
CA PHE A 54 23.56 5.39 -4.24
C PHE A 54 24.12 4.04 -3.79
N THR A 55 23.67 3.48 -2.66
CA THR A 55 24.23 2.22 -2.13
C THR A 55 23.59 0.97 -2.75
N ARG A 56 22.39 1.12 -3.33
CA ARG A 56 21.58 -0.01 -3.85
C ARG A 56 21.33 -1.11 -2.81
N SER A 57 21.39 -0.75 -1.53
CA SER A 57 21.01 -1.63 -0.43
C SER A 57 19.49 -1.79 -0.43
N ILE A 58 19.01 -3.02 -0.63
CA ILE A 58 17.57 -3.32 -0.66
C ILE A 58 16.97 -3.03 0.72
N GLU A 59 15.91 -2.22 0.74
CA GLU A 59 15.14 -1.93 1.95
C GLU A 59 13.89 -2.80 2.01
N ASN A 60 13.23 -3.02 0.87
CA ASN A 60 12.01 -3.79 0.80
C ASN A 60 11.87 -4.53 -0.54
N TYR A 61 11.22 -5.68 -0.51
CA TYR A 61 10.81 -6.43 -1.69
C TYR A 61 9.29 -6.56 -1.74
N MET A 62 8.70 -6.12 -2.85
CA MET A 62 7.27 -6.16 -3.11
C MET A 62 6.99 -7.15 -4.24
N ARG A 63 6.23 -8.20 -3.94
CA ARG A 63 5.72 -9.14 -4.94
C ARG A 63 4.43 -8.60 -5.54
N ASN A 64 4.25 -8.73 -6.86
CA ASN A 64 2.97 -8.45 -7.50
C ASN A 64 1.99 -9.62 -7.35
N THR A 65 0.72 -9.39 -7.67
CA THR A 65 -0.35 -10.41 -7.53
C THR A 65 -0.22 -11.59 -8.49
N CYS A 66 0.57 -11.44 -9.55
CA CYS A 66 0.75 -12.48 -10.55
C CYS A 66 1.90 -13.45 -10.18
N SER A 67 1.79 -14.69 -10.63
CA SER A 67 2.79 -15.74 -10.47
C SER A 67 3.51 -16.02 -11.79
N CYS A 68 4.82 -16.27 -11.74
CA CYS A 68 5.57 -16.69 -12.92
C CYS A 68 5.15 -18.12 -13.34
N PRO A 69 5.05 -18.41 -14.66
CA PRO A 69 4.86 -19.78 -15.15
C PRO A 69 5.93 -20.75 -14.63
N GLU A 70 5.60 -22.04 -14.50
CA GLU A 70 6.45 -23.08 -13.88
C GLU A 70 7.89 -23.16 -14.41
N SER A 71 8.12 -22.86 -15.69
CA SER A 71 9.43 -22.90 -16.35
C SER A 71 10.23 -21.60 -16.23
N THR A 72 9.72 -20.62 -15.49
CA THR A 72 10.33 -19.30 -15.34
C THR A 72 10.48 -18.92 -13.87
N LYS A 73 11.45 -18.06 -13.59
CA LYS A 73 11.63 -17.47 -12.25
C LYS A 73 11.55 -15.96 -12.34
N CYS A 74 11.05 -15.38 -11.25
CA CYS A 74 11.02 -13.94 -11.05
C CYS A 74 12.45 -13.47 -10.74
N ILE A 75 13.17 -12.96 -11.73
CA ILE A 75 14.56 -12.53 -11.59
C ILE A 75 14.69 -11.05 -11.91
N ARG A 76 15.71 -10.41 -11.33
CA ARG A 76 16.01 -9.00 -11.59
C ARG A 76 16.41 -8.84 -13.06
N THR A 77 15.68 -7.99 -13.78
CA THR A 77 15.95 -7.69 -15.20
C THR A 77 16.37 -6.25 -15.44
N ASP A 78 15.84 -5.31 -14.66
CA ASP A 78 16.03 -3.88 -14.90
C ASP A 78 16.26 -3.12 -13.59
N ASP A 79 16.72 -1.87 -13.70
CA ASP A 79 16.92 -0.91 -12.62
C ASP A 79 16.17 0.38 -12.96
N ASP A 80 15.07 0.66 -12.25
CA ASP A 80 14.33 1.90 -12.34
C ASP A 80 14.96 2.94 -11.41
N LEU A 81 15.91 3.69 -11.96
CA LEU A 81 16.65 4.72 -11.24
C LEU A 81 15.76 5.88 -10.77
N SER A 82 14.60 6.10 -11.39
CA SER A 82 13.71 7.22 -11.05
C SER A 82 13.08 7.05 -9.67
N ILE A 83 12.90 5.80 -9.24
CA ILE A 83 12.32 5.41 -7.95
C ILE A 83 13.28 4.60 -7.08
N SER A 84 14.55 4.46 -7.50
CA SER A 84 15.55 3.65 -6.81
C SER A 84 15.06 2.22 -6.54
N ALA A 85 14.62 1.51 -7.60
CA ALA A 85 14.09 0.16 -7.46
C ALA A 85 14.57 -0.79 -8.56
N PHE A 86 14.91 -2.02 -8.17
CA PHE A 86 15.13 -3.11 -9.12
C PHE A 86 13.80 -3.70 -9.58
N VAL A 87 13.68 -3.93 -10.88
CA VAL A 87 12.50 -4.56 -11.50
C VAL A 87 12.77 -6.04 -11.70
N TYR A 88 11.84 -6.87 -11.27
CA TYR A 88 11.89 -8.32 -11.45
C TYR A 88 10.83 -8.75 -12.47
N ARG A 89 11.24 -9.59 -13.42
CA ARG A 89 10.37 -10.15 -14.46
C ARG A 89 10.58 -11.65 -14.58
N CYS A 90 9.58 -12.34 -15.11
CA CYS A 90 9.66 -13.78 -15.34
C CYS A 90 10.64 -14.05 -16.49
N ARG A 91 11.70 -14.82 -16.22
CA ARG A 91 12.64 -15.29 -17.24
C ARG A 91 12.84 -16.79 -17.10
N LYS A 92 13.10 -17.46 -18.23
CA LYS A 92 13.49 -18.86 -18.23
C LYS A 92 14.80 -19.00 -17.46
N VAL A 93 14.88 -20.01 -16.62
CA VAL A 93 16.13 -20.38 -15.96
C VAL A 93 16.80 -21.37 -16.88
N ASP A 94 17.77 -20.90 -17.66
CA ASP A 94 18.66 -21.83 -18.33
C ASP A 94 19.46 -22.58 -17.26
N ASP A 95 19.48 -23.91 -17.34
CA ASP A 95 20.15 -24.84 -16.42
C ASP A 95 21.69 -24.71 -16.43
N THR A 96 22.23 -23.69 -17.09
CA THR A 96 23.66 -23.56 -17.41
C THR A 96 24.46 -22.76 -16.37
N THR A 97 23.83 -22.23 -15.32
CA THR A 97 24.56 -21.46 -14.29
C THR A 97 24.30 -22.04 -12.90
N ARG A 98 25.07 -23.09 -12.58
CA ARG A 98 25.32 -23.57 -11.22
C ARG A 98 26.74 -23.24 -10.82
#